data_AF-A0A3G1B5Z8-F1
#
_entry.id   AF-A0A3G1B5Z8-F1
#
_cell.length_a   1.000
_cell.length_b   1.000
_cell.length_c   1.000
_cell.angle_alpha   90.00
_cell.angle_beta   90.00
_cell.angle_gamma   90.00
#
_symmetry.space_group_name_H-M   'P 1'
#
loop_
_entity.id
_entity.type
_entity.pdbx_description
1 polymer ?
#
loop_
_entity_poly.entity_id
_entity_poly.type
_entity_poly.pdbx_seq_one_letter_code
_entity_poly.pdbx_strand_id
1 'polypeptide(L)'
;MSTRHRYWKITSDEMSKAEFDPDKVLNWEIKGIKEPEEDAIFVGVFLYKKGTPRDYDSIKGITMYHNNVKKETVNDVVKFLKEKFGGDQKEKSERIFLEGSKELYSGREIGGLAKELESKFKLNAIISIEFTDMTEEERKKSGLADAKLLPIPGNHQS
;
A
#
# COMPACT_ATOMS: atom_id res chain seq x y z
N MET A 1 7.79 -17.94 -17.40
CA MET A 1 7.89 -16.55 -16.87
C MET A 1 6.67 -16.29 -16.03
N SER A 2 6.79 -15.62 -14.90
CA SER A 2 5.65 -15.25 -14.06
C SER A 2 4.97 -13.99 -14.63
N THR A 3 3.64 -13.99 -14.65
CA THR A 3 2.83 -12.85 -15.13
C THR A 3 2.56 -11.93 -13.97
N ARG A 4 2.65 -10.61 -14.18
CA ARG A 4 2.32 -9.62 -13.16
C ARG A 4 1.09 -8.83 -13.55
N HIS A 5 0.35 -8.38 -12.54
CA HIS A 5 -0.79 -7.48 -12.72
C HIS A 5 -0.71 -6.39 -11.67
N ARG A 6 -0.78 -5.12 -12.10
CA ARG A 6 -0.77 -3.98 -11.19
C ARG A 6 -2.04 -3.18 -11.37
N TYR A 7 -2.68 -2.85 -10.26
CA TYR A 7 -3.85 -1.98 -10.24
C TYR A 7 -3.51 -0.67 -9.53
N TRP A 8 -4.14 0.42 -9.94
CA TRP A 8 -3.94 1.75 -9.38
C TRP A 8 -5.26 2.52 -9.27
N LYS A 9 -5.27 3.62 -8.51
CA LYS A 9 -6.49 4.43 -8.28
C LYS A 9 -7.62 3.64 -7.62
N ILE A 10 -7.30 2.62 -6.84
CA ILE A 10 -8.31 1.88 -6.08
C ILE A 10 -8.66 2.70 -4.83
N THR A 11 -9.96 2.88 -4.56
CA THR A 11 -10.43 3.57 -3.35
C THR A 11 -10.45 2.62 -2.15
N SER A 12 -10.53 3.18 -0.95
CA SER A 12 -10.65 2.39 0.28
C SER A 12 -11.89 1.48 0.29
N ASP A 13 -13.01 1.94 -0.28
CA ASP A 13 -14.25 1.17 -0.45
C ASP A 13 -14.14 0.02 -1.45
N GLU A 14 -13.50 0.25 -2.60
CA GLU A 14 -13.28 -0.79 -3.60
C GLU A 14 -12.35 -1.86 -3.05
N MET A 15 -11.24 -1.47 -2.43
CA MET A 15 -10.28 -2.41 -1.86
C MET A 15 -10.91 -3.25 -0.74
N SER A 16 -11.77 -2.64 0.10
CA SER A 16 -12.49 -3.37 1.17
C SER A 16 -13.40 -4.48 0.66
N LYS A 17 -13.85 -4.38 -0.60
CA LYS A 17 -14.73 -5.36 -1.27
C LYS A 17 -13.96 -6.30 -2.20
N ALA A 18 -12.66 -6.07 -2.41
CA ALA A 18 -11.86 -6.87 -3.32
C ALA A 18 -11.54 -8.23 -2.72
N GLU A 19 -11.68 -9.28 -3.54
CA GLU A 19 -11.52 -10.69 -3.14
C GLU A 19 -10.44 -11.37 -3.97
N PHE A 20 -9.24 -11.48 -3.44
CA PHE A 20 -8.11 -12.08 -4.13
C PHE A 20 -7.29 -12.95 -3.18
N ASP A 21 -6.49 -13.84 -3.75
CA ASP A 21 -5.55 -14.66 -2.99
C ASP A 21 -4.43 -13.79 -2.39
N PRO A 22 -4.34 -13.67 -1.04
CA PRO A 22 -3.28 -12.91 -0.38
C PRO A 22 -1.87 -13.44 -0.72
N ASP A 23 -1.74 -14.72 -1.08
CA ASP A 23 -0.45 -15.30 -1.41
C ASP A 23 0.12 -14.78 -2.74
N LYS A 24 -0.75 -14.29 -3.63
CA LYS A 24 -0.36 -13.70 -4.90
C LYS A 24 0.05 -12.25 -4.81
N VAL A 25 -0.19 -11.56 -3.68
CA VAL A 25 0.18 -10.16 -3.52
C VAL A 25 1.70 -10.02 -3.42
N LEU A 26 2.30 -9.21 -4.31
CA LEU A 26 3.72 -8.88 -4.30
C LEU A 26 4.01 -7.63 -3.47
N ASN A 27 3.16 -6.62 -3.60
CA ASN A 27 3.23 -5.37 -2.85
C ASN A 27 1.90 -4.61 -2.93
N TRP A 28 1.72 -3.68 -2.01
CA TRP A 28 0.66 -2.67 -2.06
C TRP A 28 1.13 -1.36 -1.44
N GLU A 29 0.44 -0.29 -1.79
CA GLU A 29 0.66 1.05 -1.27
C GLU A 29 -0.69 1.75 -1.08
N ILE A 30 -0.84 2.46 0.03
CA ILE A 30 -1.89 3.43 0.30
C ILE A 30 -1.23 4.80 0.34
N LYS A 31 -1.49 5.64 -0.68
CA LYS A 31 -1.06 7.03 -0.69
C LYS A 31 -2.22 7.91 -0.23
N GLY A 32 -2.15 8.40 1.02
CA GLY A 32 -3.08 9.36 1.59
C GLY A 32 -2.65 10.79 1.29
N ILE A 33 -3.42 11.48 0.46
CA ILE A 33 -3.15 12.85 0.00
C ILE A 33 -3.99 13.82 0.82
N LYS A 34 -3.42 14.97 1.21
CA LYS A 34 -4.17 16.02 1.88
C LYS A 34 -4.99 16.81 0.86
N GLU A 35 -6.27 17.03 1.15
CA GLU A 35 -7.12 17.92 0.35
C GLU A 35 -7.27 19.31 0.98
N PRO A 36 -7.35 20.39 0.18
CA PRO A 36 -7.09 20.40 -1.28
C PRO A 36 -5.63 20.01 -1.59
N GLU A 37 -5.37 19.47 -2.80
CA GLU A 37 -4.03 19.03 -3.21
C GLU A 37 -3.10 20.24 -3.47
N GLU A 38 -2.63 20.84 -2.38
CA GLU A 38 -1.67 21.94 -2.34
C GLU A 38 -0.35 21.45 -1.72
N ASP A 39 0.77 22.01 -2.16
CA ASP A 39 2.12 21.72 -1.65
C ASP A 39 2.54 20.24 -1.65
N ALA A 40 1.84 19.39 -2.41
CA ALA A 40 2.09 17.94 -2.49
C ALA A 40 2.17 17.26 -1.10
N ILE A 41 1.28 17.63 -0.17
CA ILE A 41 1.24 17.07 1.19
C ILE A 41 0.63 15.67 1.15
N PHE A 42 1.43 14.65 1.49
CA PHE A 42 0.93 13.27 1.56
C PHE A 42 1.69 12.38 2.53
N VAL A 43 1.03 11.31 2.93
CA VAL A 43 1.60 10.15 3.63
C VAL A 43 1.37 8.92 2.77
N GLY A 44 2.40 8.14 2.53
CA GLY A 44 2.28 6.81 1.93
C GLY A 44 2.57 5.72 2.95
N VAL A 45 1.74 4.68 2.97
CA VAL A 45 1.95 3.46 3.76
C VAL A 45 1.98 2.30 2.78
N PHE A 46 3.03 1.48 2.82
CA PHE A 46 3.24 0.44 1.83
C PHE A 46 3.91 -0.79 2.43
N LEU A 47 3.85 -1.87 1.66
CA LEU A 47 4.45 -3.13 2.03
C LEU A 47 4.95 -3.86 0.78
N TYR A 48 6.17 -4.40 0.86
CA TYR A 48 6.73 -5.31 -0.12
C TYR A 48 6.82 -6.72 0.48
N LYS A 49 6.22 -7.73 -0.16
CA LYS A 49 6.26 -9.12 0.34
C LYS A 49 7.67 -9.67 0.49
N LYS A 50 8.65 -9.15 -0.26
CA LYS A 50 10.08 -9.53 -0.13
C LYS A 50 10.89 -8.60 0.80
N GLY A 51 10.22 -7.67 1.47
CA GLY A 51 10.81 -6.63 2.31
C GLY A 51 11.15 -5.35 1.53
N THR A 52 11.19 -4.25 2.26
CA THR A 52 11.52 -2.92 1.74
C THR A 52 13.03 -2.72 1.77
N PRO A 53 13.67 -2.34 0.65
CA PRO A 53 15.10 -2.06 0.62
C PRO A 53 15.50 -0.89 1.53
N ARG A 54 16.49 -1.16 2.38
CA ARG A 54 17.18 -0.18 3.24
C ARG A 54 18.67 -0.47 3.23
N ASP A 55 19.42 0.32 2.44
CA ASP A 55 20.85 0.07 2.20
C ASP A 55 21.07 -1.30 1.58
N TYR A 56 21.78 -2.19 2.26
CA TYR A 56 22.02 -3.57 1.83
C TYR A 56 21.01 -4.57 2.43
N ASP A 57 20.11 -4.10 3.29
CA ASP A 57 19.13 -4.93 4.00
C ASP A 57 17.76 -4.86 3.33
N SER A 58 17.00 -5.96 3.45
CA SER A 58 15.58 -6.00 3.13
C SER A 58 14.75 -6.10 4.41
N ILE A 59 14.03 -5.03 4.74
CA ILE A 59 13.30 -4.91 6.01
C ILE A 59 11.87 -5.42 5.83
N LYS A 60 11.48 -6.40 6.63
CA LYS A 60 10.10 -6.94 6.68
C LYS A 60 9.20 -6.10 7.57
N GLY A 61 7.92 -6.02 7.22
CA GLY A 61 6.94 -5.17 7.89
C GLY A 61 6.52 -3.92 7.11
N ILE A 62 5.55 -3.20 7.65
CA ILE A 62 4.98 -1.99 7.10
C ILE A 62 6.03 -0.88 7.06
N THR A 63 6.06 -0.15 5.94
CA THR A 63 6.88 1.05 5.77
C THR A 63 5.99 2.24 5.46
N MET A 64 6.33 3.39 6.03
CA MET A 64 5.70 4.68 5.77
C MET A 64 6.70 5.60 5.07
N TYR A 65 6.20 6.49 4.21
CA TYR A 65 6.93 7.66 3.75
C TYR A 65 6.02 8.89 3.80
N HIS A 66 6.60 10.09 3.79
CA HIS A 66 5.82 11.32 3.81
C HIS A 66 6.47 12.41 2.97
N ASN A 67 5.69 13.42 2.58
CA ASN A 67 6.20 14.60 1.89
C ASN A 67 5.45 15.86 2.38
N ASN A 68 6.21 16.90 2.75
CA ASN A 68 5.66 18.18 3.22
C ASN A 68 4.65 18.06 4.37
N VAL A 69 4.76 17.00 5.19
CA VAL A 69 3.92 16.75 6.35
C VAL A 69 4.60 17.31 7.61
N LYS A 70 3.82 17.97 8.48
CA LYS A 70 4.30 18.42 9.79
C LYS A 70 4.76 17.24 10.64
N LYS A 71 5.85 17.41 11.38
CA LYS A 71 6.45 16.34 12.20
C LYS A 71 5.47 15.74 13.21
N GLU A 72 4.57 16.54 13.76
CA GLU A 72 3.54 16.09 14.70
C GLU A 72 2.59 15.10 14.03
N THR A 73 2.11 15.41 12.82
CA THR A 73 1.26 14.50 12.04
C THR A 73 2.01 13.22 11.65
N VAL A 74 3.30 13.32 11.29
CA VAL A 74 4.12 12.14 11.02
C VAL A 74 4.18 11.24 12.26
N ASN A 75 4.47 11.80 13.43
CA ASN A 75 4.53 11.07 14.68
C ASN A 75 3.19 10.41 15.04
N ASP A 76 2.07 11.10 14.81
CA ASP A 76 0.74 10.57 15.09
C ASP A 76 0.40 9.38 14.19
N VAL A 77 0.75 9.43 12.90
CA VAL A 77 0.56 8.30 11.98
C VAL A 77 1.44 7.13 12.39
N VAL A 78 2.72 7.37 12.70
CA VAL A 78 3.64 6.32 13.15
C VAL A 78 3.14 5.65 14.43
N LYS A 79 2.70 6.45 15.40
CA LYS A 79 2.10 5.94 16.64
C LYS A 79 0.89 5.06 16.35
N PHE A 80 -0.03 5.53 15.52
CA PHE A 80 -1.21 4.77 15.10
C PHE A 80 -0.83 3.43 14.45
N LEU A 81 0.11 3.43 13.50
CA LEU A 81 0.54 2.21 12.82
C LEU A 81 1.23 1.23 13.80
N LYS A 82 2.07 1.72 14.71
CA LYS A 82 2.73 0.90 15.74
C LYS A 82 1.76 0.30 16.73
N GLU A 83 0.77 1.07 17.19
CA GLU A 83 -0.28 0.55 18.09
C GLU A 83 -1.09 -0.56 17.42
N LYS A 84 -1.30 -0.46 16.11
CA LYS A 84 -2.12 -1.42 15.35
C LYS A 84 -1.35 -2.67 14.90
N PHE A 85 -0.08 -2.53 14.53
CA PHE A 85 0.70 -3.60 13.89
C PHE A 85 2.00 -3.96 14.61
N GLY A 86 2.39 -3.22 15.64
CA GLY A 86 3.66 -3.37 16.34
C GLY A 86 4.86 -2.95 15.49
N GLY A 87 6.00 -3.59 15.76
CA GLY A 87 7.25 -3.42 15.02
C GLY A 87 8.19 -2.37 15.61
N ASP A 88 9.48 -2.59 15.36
CA ASP A 88 10.56 -1.70 15.79
C ASP A 88 10.74 -0.57 14.79
N GLN A 89 10.67 0.67 15.29
CA GLN A 89 10.77 1.86 14.45
C GLN A 89 12.23 2.12 14.06
N LYS A 90 12.49 2.17 12.75
CA LYS A 90 13.75 2.65 12.18
C LYS A 90 13.46 3.76 11.17
N GLU A 91 14.30 4.77 11.10
CA GLU A 91 14.12 5.91 10.20
C GLU A 91 15.25 6.00 9.17
N LYS A 92 14.92 6.49 7.97
CA LYS A 92 15.88 6.84 6.94
C LYS A 92 15.29 7.92 6.03
N SER A 93 15.78 9.15 6.18
CA SER A 93 15.23 10.32 5.52
C SER A 93 13.72 10.41 5.81
N GLU A 94 12.87 10.54 4.80
CA GLU A 94 11.42 10.65 4.91
C GLU A 94 10.71 9.29 5.03
N ARG A 95 11.47 8.18 5.16
CA ARG A 95 10.94 6.83 5.35
C ARG A 95 11.05 6.36 6.79
N ILE A 96 9.98 5.73 7.26
CA ILE A 96 9.85 5.16 8.59
C ILE A 96 9.46 3.70 8.44
N PHE A 97 10.28 2.80 8.97
CA PHE A 97 10.12 1.36 8.90
C PHE A 97 9.60 0.87 10.24
N LEU A 98 8.56 0.04 10.23
CA LEU A 98 8.09 -0.70 11.40
C LEU A 98 8.54 -2.15 11.24
N GLU A 99 9.81 -2.40 11.53
CA GLU A 99 10.45 -3.69 11.30
C GLU A 99 9.80 -4.79 12.15
N GLY A 100 9.46 -5.91 11.51
CA GLY A 100 8.78 -7.02 12.17
C GLY A 100 7.32 -6.73 12.55
N SER A 101 6.74 -5.61 12.08
CA SER A 101 5.30 -5.37 12.22
C SER A 101 4.46 -6.40 11.48
N LYS A 102 3.23 -6.61 11.95
CA LYS A 102 2.26 -7.50 11.29
C LYS A 102 2.00 -7.03 9.86
N GLU A 103 2.21 -7.93 8.91
CA GLU A 103 1.97 -7.70 7.49
C GLU A 103 0.48 -7.94 7.13
N LEU A 104 -0.01 -7.22 6.12
CA LEU A 104 -1.39 -7.31 5.63
C LEU A 104 -1.36 -7.65 4.16
N TYR A 105 -2.25 -8.54 3.72
CA TYR A 105 -2.30 -8.96 2.33
C TYR A 105 -3.73 -9.16 1.80
N SER A 106 -4.77 -9.03 2.64
CA SER A 106 -6.15 -9.12 2.17
C SER A 106 -6.71 -7.76 1.78
N GLY A 107 -7.61 -7.73 0.78
CA GLY A 107 -8.30 -6.49 0.38
C GLY A 107 -9.04 -5.83 1.54
N ARG A 108 -9.71 -6.63 2.38
CA ARG A 108 -10.41 -6.13 3.58
C ARG A 108 -9.47 -5.40 4.56
N GLU A 109 -8.30 -5.96 4.85
CA GLU A 109 -7.34 -5.34 5.78
C GLU A 109 -6.73 -4.06 5.18
N ILE A 110 -6.33 -4.09 3.90
CA ILE A 110 -5.74 -2.95 3.21
C ILE A 110 -6.76 -1.81 3.07
N GLY A 111 -7.98 -2.13 2.64
CA GLY A 111 -9.08 -1.16 2.53
C GLY A 111 -9.49 -0.59 3.89
N GLY A 112 -9.51 -1.41 4.94
CA GLY A 112 -9.76 -0.97 6.31
C GLY A 112 -8.70 0.00 6.82
N LEU A 113 -7.41 -0.29 6.58
CA LEU A 113 -6.32 0.63 6.91
C LEU A 113 -6.46 1.96 6.15
N ALA A 114 -6.79 1.91 4.86
CA ALA A 114 -7.00 3.13 4.07
C ALA A 114 -8.14 3.99 4.65
N LYS A 115 -9.27 3.40 5.03
CA LYS A 115 -10.39 4.13 5.68
C LYS A 115 -10.00 4.77 7.02
N GLU A 116 -9.20 4.07 7.81
CA GLU A 116 -8.70 4.61 9.07
C GLU A 116 -7.74 5.78 8.83
N LEU A 117 -6.89 5.71 7.80
CA LEU A 117 -6.02 6.81 7.39
C LEU A 117 -6.83 8.03 6.91
N GLU A 118 -7.84 7.80 6.07
CA GLU A 118 -8.74 8.84 5.57
C GLU A 118 -9.44 9.57 6.73
N SER A 119 -10.06 8.82 7.64
CA SER A 119 -10.86 9.36 8.74
C SER A 119 -10.02 10.01 9.85
N LYS A 120 -8.92 9.38 10.29
CA LYS A 120 -8.10 9.89 11.41
C LYS A 120 -7.24 11.08 11.01
N PHE A 121 -6.73 11.10 9.79
CA PHE A 121 -5.75 12.12 9.35
C PHE A 121 -6.32 13.08 8.29
N LYS A 122 -7.61 12.93 7.93
CA LYS A 122 -8.30 13.76 6.93
C LYS A 122 -7.53 13.77 5.61
N LEU A 123 -7.24 12.57 5.13
CA LEU A 123 -6.55 12.28 3.87
C LEU A 123 -7.54 11.66 2.88
N ASN A 124 -7.23 11.73 1.59
CA ASN A 124 -7.89 10.97 0.53
C ASN A 124 -6.95 9.85 0.08
N ALA A 125 -7.36 8.58 0.24
CA ALA A 125 -6.49 7.45 -0.02
C ALA A 125 -6.60 6.93 -1.45
N ILE A 126 -5.45 6.80 -2.10
CA ILE A 126 -5.29 6.15 -3.40
C ILE A 126 -4.47 4.89 -3.19
N ILE A 127 -5.04 3.74 -3.53
CA ILE A 127 -4.40 2.44 -3.32
C ILE A 127 -3.85 1.92 -4.65
N SER A 128 -2.63 1.37 -4.59
CA SER A 128 -2.04 0.54 -5.63
C SER A 128 -1.70 -0.85 -5.07
N ILE A 129 -1.80 -1.88 -5.92
CA ILE A 129 -1.50 -3.26 -5.55
C ILE A 129 -0.95 -4.01 -6.75
N GLU A 130 0.02 -4.89 -6.51
CA GLU A 130 0.65 -5.73 -7.53
C GLU A 130 0.53 -7.20 -7.15
N PHE A 131 0.20 -8.03 -8.12
CA PHE A 131 0.04 -9.47 -7.98
C PHE A 131 1.00 -10.24 -8.89
N THR A 132 1.34 -11.46 -8.48
CA THR A 132 1.99 -12.48 -9.30
C THR A 132 0.97 -13.53 -9.73
N ASP A 133 1.07 -13.97 -10.98
CA ASP A 133 0.42 -15.18 -11.52
C ASP A 133 -1.09 -15.28 -11.26
N MET A 134 -1.79 -14.14 -11.34
CA MET A 134 -3.26 -14.15 -11.41
C MET A 134 -3.72 -14.65 -12.78
N THR A 135 -4.63 -15.62 -12.75
CA THR A 135 -5.39 -16.05 -13.92
C THR A 135 -6.42 -15.00 -14.31
N GLU A 136 -6.93 -15.07 -15.54
CA GLU A 136 -8.01 -14.19 -15.98
C GLU A 136 -9.30 -14.38 -15.15
N GLU A 137 -9.61 -15.61 -14.74
CA GLU A 137 -10.77 -15.91 -13.89
C GLU A 137 -10.63 -15.28 -12.50
N GLU A 138 -9.46 -15.41 -11.86
CA GLU A 138 -9.19 -14.77 -10.57
C GLU A 138 -9.25 -13.25 -10.67
N ARG A 139 -8.78 -12.67 -11.78
CA ARG A 139 -8.92 -11.22 -12.03
C ARG A 139 -10.37 -10.78 -12.14
N LYS A 140 -11.19 -11.51 -12.89
CA LYS A 140 -12.62 -11.19 -13.05
C LYS A 140 -13.37 -11.32 -11.73
N LYS A 141 -12.98 -12.29 -10.88
CA LYS A 141 -13.58 -12.50 -9.55
C LYS A 141 -13.08 -11.53 -8.49
N SER A 142 -11.96 -10.84 -8.71
CA SER A 142 -11.35 -10.02 -7.66
C SER A 142 -12.13 -8.76 -7.30
N GLY A 143 -13.07 -8.34 -8.14
CA GLY A 143 -13.82 -7.09 -7.97
C GLY A 143 -13.00 -5.83 -8.29
N LEU A 144 -11.72 -5.98 -8.65
CA LEU A 144 -10.90 -4.87 -9.11
C LEU A 144 -11.21 -4.55 -10.57
N ALA A 145 -11.60 -3.30 -10.85
CA ALA A 145 -12.01 -2.88 -12.18
C ALA A 145 -10.86 -2.98 -13.20
N ASP A 146 -11.13 -3.56 -14.38
CA ASP A 146 -10.14 -3.65 -15.47
C ASP A 146 -9.65 -2.28 -15.96
N ALA A 147 -10.48 -1.24 -15.88
CA ALA A 147 -10.09 0.14 -16.20
C ALA A 147 -8.98 0.70 -15.28
N LYS A 148 -8.77 0.05 -14.12
CA LYS A 148 -7.72 0.38 -13.15
C LYS A 148 -6.50 -0.53 -13.25
N LEU A 149 -6.49 -1.48 -14.20
CA LEU A 149 -5.31 -2.27 -14.51
C LEU A 149 -4.30 -1.41 -15.27
N LEU A 150 -3.06 -1.36 -14.78
CA LEU A 150 -1.97 -0.71 -15.48
C LEU A 150 -1.36 -1.65 -16.52
N PRO A 151 -1.01 -1.15 -17.72
CA PRO A 151 -0.17 -1.90 -18.63
C PRO A 151 1.16 -2.16 -17.93
N ILE A 152 1.60 -3.42 -17.92
CA ILE A 152 2.96 -3.76 -17.49
C ILE A 152 3.79 -3.88 -18.76
N PRO A 153 4.69 -2.92 -19.04
CA PRO A 153 5.57 -3.00 -20.19
C PRO A 153 6.44 -4.25 -20.07
N GLY A 154 6.49 -5.07 -21.13
CA GLY A 154 7.46 -6.16 -21.24
C GLY A 154 6.93 -7.54 -21.62
N ASN A 155 5.62 -7.79 -21.54
CA ASN A 155 5.03 -9.06 -22.05
C ASN A 155 3.83 -8.76 -22.97
N HIS A 156 4.13 -8.25 -24.17
CA HIS A 156 3.32 -8.55 -25.35
C HIS A 156 4.19 -9.44 -26.21
N GLN A 157 3.96 -10.74 -26.18
CA GLN A 157 4.30 -11.55 -27.34
C GLN A 157 2.99 -11.94 -28.01
N SER A 158 2.90 -11.42 -29.23
CA SER A 158 2.17 -11.91 -30.40
C SER A 158 1.82 -13.40 -30.37
#